data_AF-A0A168F7C3-F1
#
_entry.id   AF-A0A168F7C3-F1
#
_cell.length_a   1.000
_cell.length_b   1.000
_cell.length_c   1.000
_cell.angle_alpha   90.00
_cell.angle_beta   90.00
_cell.angle_gamma   90.00
#
_symmetry.space_group_name_H-M   'P 1'
#
loop_
_entity.id
_entity.type
_entity.pdbx_description
1 polymer ?
#
loop_
_entity_poly.entity_id
_entity_poly.type
_entity_poly.pdbx_seq_one_letter_code
_entity_poly.pdbx_strand_id
1 'polypeptide(L)'
;MYEIDSHVERLDQLVLSIGNGRIGSQDDLRADTLVERLHSFGVANIGQLEHIAQREVEAVSAFVALWVEEELGPVSRGIGIFYLLYVLAASTKSKTSIEEYLTKFNIGTDEDRPMLIDKILEFGLSQSGAD
;
A
#
# COMPACT_ATOMS: atom_id res chain seq x y z
N MET A 1 -25.42 9.94 15.45
CA MET A 1 -23.95 10.01 15.43
C MET A 1 -23.56 9.54 14.05
N TYR A 2 -23.13 10.45 13.17
CA TYR A 2 -22.69 10.04 11.83
C TYR A 2 -21.29 9.44 12.00
N GLU A 3 -21.16 8.12 11.86
CA GLU A 3 -19.85 7.53 11.60
C GLU A 3 -19.36 8.14 10.29
N ILE A 4 -18.23 8.84 10.36
CA ILE A 4 -17.52 9.20 9.14
C ILE A 4 -16.95 7.87 8.65
N ASP A 5 -17.54 7.30 7.62
CA ASP A 5 -16.98 6.11 6.95
C ASP A 5 -15.55 6.42 6.53
N SER A 6 -14.57 5.79 7.17
CA SER A 6 -13.16 5.97 6.83
C SER A 6 -12.84 5.20 5.55
N HIS A 7 -12.27 5.91 4.57
CA HIS A 7 -11.73 5.28 3.36
C HIS A 7 -10.55 4.37 3.68
N VAL A 8 -9.79 4.67 4.73
CA VAL A 8 -8.71 3.79 5.21
C VAL A 8 -9.28 2.47 5.72
N GLU A 9 -10.36 2.50 6.52
CA GLU A 9 -11.01 1.27 6.98
C GLU A 9 -11.59 0.47 5.79
N ARG A 10 -12.11 1.16 4.77
CA ARG A 10 -12.55 0.50 3.53
C ARG A 10 -11.40 -0.15 2.78
N LEU A 11 -10.20 0.46 2.76
CA LEU A 11 -9.01 -0.16 2.19
C LEU A 11 -8.59 -1.40 2.97
N ASP A 12 -8.62 -1.38 4.31
CA ASP A 12 -8.37 -2.57 5.12
C ASP A 12 -9.33 -3.70 4.73
N GLN A 13 -10.64 -3.43 4.69
CA GLN A 13 -11.64 -4.44 4.29
C GLN A 13 -11.44 -4.95 2.87
N LEU A 14 -11.09 -4.07 1.93
CA LEU A 14 -10.82 -4.44 0.55
C LEU A 14 -9.62 -5.38 0.45
N VAL A 15 -8.51 -5.06 1.11
CA VAL A 15 -7.32 -5.93 1.12
C VAL A 15 -7.64 -7.30 1.71
N LEU A 16 -8.35 -7.33 2.85
CA LEU A 16 -8.74 -8.58 3.50
C LEU A 16 -9.63 -9.43 2.59
N SER A 17 -10.58 -8.79 1.90
CA SER A 17 -11.49 -9.48 0.98
C SER A 17 -10.75 -10.07 -0.23
N ILE A 18 -9.77 -9.36 -0.79
CA ILE A 18 -9.02 -9.83 -1.95
C ILE A 18 -8.04 -10.94 -1.55
N GLY A 19 -7.33 -10.76 -0.44
CA GLY A 19 -6.29 -11.68 0.01
C GLY A 19 -6.77 -12.82 0.91
N ASN A 20 -8.08 -13.00 1.07
CA ASN A 20 -8.70 -13.93 2.04
C ASN A 20 -8.09 -13.80 3.46
N GLY A 21 -7.80 -12.57 3.86
CA GLY A 21 -7.15 -12.23 5.12
C GLY A 21 -8.14 -12.03 6.26
N ARG A 22 -7.63 -12.00 7.48
CA ARG A 22 -8.41 -11.56 8.65
C ARG A 22 -7.58 -10.64 9.54
N ILE A 23 -8.23 -9.70 10.23
CA ILE A 23 -7.54 -8.96 11.29
C ILE A 23 -7.21 -9.93 12.43
N GLY A 24 -5.94 -9.99 12.82
CA GLY A 24 -5.46 -10.82 13.92
C GLY A 24 -4.39 -10.12 14.74
N SER A 25 -4.01 -10.73 15.87
CA SER A 25 -2.91 -10.27 16.72
C SER A 25 -1.56 -10.72 16.15
N GLN A 26 -1.15 -10.13 15.04
CA GLN A 26 0.28 -10.13 14.69
C GLN A 26 0.96 -8.95 15.38
N ASP A 27 2.29 -8.96 15.43
CA ASP A 27 3.06 -7.76 15.79
C ASP A 27 2.49 -6.60 14.99
N ASP A 28 2.02 -5.58 15.70
CA ASP A 28 1.34 -4.45 15.08
C ASP A 28 2.24 -3.89 13.97
N LEU A 29 1.68 -3.71 12.77
CA LEU A 29 2.28 -2.81 11.80
C LEU A 29 2.59 -1.53 12.55
N ARG A 30 3.88 -1.21 12.74
CA ARG A 30 4.28 -0.11 13.62
C ARG A 30 3.69 1.17 13.04
N ALA A 31 2.69 1.72 13.73
CA ALA A 31 1.95 2.90 13.26
C ALA A 31 2.90 4.05 12.91
N ASP A 32 3.95 4.22 13.72
CA ASP A 32 5.00 5.22 13.49
C ASP A 32 5.71 5.02 12.13
N THR A 33 5.99 3.78 11.74
CA THR A 33 6.60 3.46 10.43
C THR A 33 5.64 3.77 9.28
N LEU A 34 4.34 3.50 9.44
CA LEU A 34 3.35 3.85 8.41
C LEU A 34 3.21 5.37 8.26
N VAL A 35 3.19 6.11 9.38
CA VAL A 35 3.15 7.57 9.39
C VAL A 35 4.39 8.16 8.71
N GLU A 36 5.58 7.65 9.01
CA GLU A 36 6.81 8.11 8.37
C GLU A 36 6.83 7.85 6.86
N ARG A 37 6.34 6.68 6.44
CA ARG A 37 6.16 6.34 5.02
C ARG A 37 5.18 7.27 4.34
N LEU A 38 4.04 7.56 4.96
CA LEU A 38 3.05 8.53 4.46
C LEU A 38 3.66 9.94 4.29
N HIS A 39 4.43 10.39 5.28
CA HIS A 39 5.13 11.67 5.20
C HIS A 39 6.12 11.73 4.04
N SER A 40 6.79 10.62 3.71
CA SER A 40 7.71 10.56 2.57
C SER A 40 7.03 10.77 1.21
N PHE A 41 5.71 10.52 1.13
CA PHE A 41 4.87 10.82 -0.03
C PHE A 41 4.08 12.13 0.10
N GLY A 42 4.40 12.98 1.09
CA GLY A 42 3.77 14.27 1.29
C GLY A 42 2.38 14.22 1.93
N VAL A 43 1.98 13.08 2.51
CA VAL A 43 0.71 12.95 3.23
C VAL A 43 0.91 13.39 4.67
N ALA A 44 0.56 14.63 5.00
CA ALA A 44 0.88 15.26 6.29
C ALA A 44 -0.26 15.20 7.31
N ASN A 45 -1.48 14.82 6.91
CA ASN A 45 -2.63 14.76 7.81
C ASN A 45 -3.70 13.74 7.37
N ILE A 46 -4.62 13.45 8.29
CA ILE A 46 -5.70 12.48 8.10
C ILE A 46 -6.60 12.86 6.92
N GLY A 47 -6.92 14.15 6.71
CA GLY A 47 -7.75 14.57 5.59
C GLY A 47 -7.12 14.26 4.22
N GLN A 48 -5.80 14.43 4.10
CA GLN A 48 -5.06 14.03 2.89
C GLN A 48 -5.03 12.52 2.73
N LEU A 49 -4.82 11.78 3.81
CA LEU A 49 -4.82 10.32 3.79
C LEU A 49 -6.17 9.78 3.32
N GLU A 50 -7.28 10.28 3.88
CA GLU A 50 -8.65 9.89 3.51
C GLU A 50 -8.93 10.20 2.03
N HIS A 51 -8.53 11.37 1.55
CA HIS A 51 -8.69 11.75 0.14
C HIS A 51 -7.90 10.84 -0.81
N ILE A 52 -6.65 10.52 -0.47
CA ILE A 52 -5.81 9.62 -1.27
C ILE A 52 -6.35 8.19 -1.23
N ALA A 53 -6.76 7.70 -0.05
CA ALA A 53 -7.36 6.38 0.11
C ALA A 53 -8.62 6.22 -0.73
N GLN A 54 -9.45 7.26 -0.83
CA GLN A 54 -10.61 7.27 -1.72
C GLN A 54 -10.21 7.22 -3.20
N ARG A 55 -9.23 8.05 -3.60
CA ARG A 55 -8.81 8.18 -5.01
C ARG A 55 -8.16 6.91 -5.54
N GLU A 56 -7.33 6.26 -4.72
CA GLU A 56 -6.48 5.14 -5.15
C GLU A 56 -7.12 3.76 -4.90
N VAL A 57 -8.39 3.70 -4.50
CA VAL A 57 -9.04 2.44 -4.10
C VAL A 57 -8.97 1.34 -5.18
N GLU A 58 -9.16 1.70 -6.46
CA GLU A 58 -9.10 0.76 -7.58
C GLU A 58 -7.66 0.31 -7.84
N ALA A 59 -6.69 1.22 -7.75
CA ALA A 59 -5.27 0.89 -7.89
C ALA A 59 -4.79 -0.01 -6.75
N VAL A 60 -5.24 0.22 -5.50
CA VAL A 60 -4.96 -0.68 -4.38
C VAL A 60 -5.57 -2.05 -4.63
N SER A 61 -6.82 -2.12 -5.09
CA SER A 61 -7.46 -3.38 -5.46
C SER A 61 -6.67 -4.17 -6.50
N ALA A 62 -6.28 -3.51 -7.59
CA ALA A 62 -5.51 -4.13 -8.67
C ALA A 62 -4.13 -4.59 -8.18
N PHE A 63 -3.46 -3.76 -7.36
CA PHE A 63 -2.15 -4.08 -6.82
C PHE A 63 -2.21 -5.29 -5.89
N VAL A 64 -3.18 -5.34 -4.98
CA VAL A 64 -3.34 -6.47 -4.04
C VAL A 64 -3.62 -7.76 -4.82
N ALA A 65 -4.49 -7.73 -5.83
CA ALA A 65 -4.79 -8.90 -6.65
C ALA A 65 -3.58 -9.42 -7.44
N LEU A 66 -2.64 -8.53 -7.82
CA LEU A 66 -1.38 -8.90 -8.46
C LEU A 66 -0.33 -9.41 -7.45
N TRP A 67 -0.35 -8.84 -6.24
CA TRP A 67 0.71 -9.05 -5.27
C TRP A 67 0.49 -10.26 -4.37
N VAL A 68 -0.76 -10.51 -4.01
CA VAL A 68 -1.17 -11.55 -3.09
C VAL A 68 -1.43 -12.83 -3.88
N GLU A 69 -0.38 -13.64 -4.02
CA GLU A 69 -0.43 -14.92 -4.74
C GLU A 69 -0.97 -16.07 -3.86
N GLU A 70 -0.85 -15.93 -2.53
CA GLU A 70 -1.37 -16.85 -1.51
C GLU A 70 -2.19 -16.09 -0.46
N GLU A 71 -2.96 -16.79 0.37
CA GLU A 71 -3.78 -16.16 1.42
C GLU A 71 -2.92 -15.34 2.40
N LEU A 72 -3.34 -14.11 2.70
CA LEU A 72 -2.62 -13.20 3.63
C LEU A 72 -2.59 -13.71 5.08
N GLY A 73 -3.52 -14.59 5.44
CA GLY A 73 -3.67 -15.05 6.83
C GLY A 73 -4.05 -13.91 7.79
N PRO A 74 -3.66 -14.01 9.08
CA PRO A 74 -3.90 -12.94 10.05
C PRO A 74 -2.98 -11.75 9.80
N VAL A 75 -3.55 -10.55 9.63
CA VAL A 75 -2.81 -9.29 9.42
C VAL A 75 -3.24 -8.20 10.41
N SER A 76 -2.40 -7.19 10.59
CA SER A 76 -2.66 -6.07 11.49
C SER A 76 -3.56 -5.01 10.83
N ARG A 77 -4.20 -4.16 11.64
CA ARG A 77 -4.94 -2.98 11.14
C ARG A 77 -3.98 -2.02 10.41
N GLY A 78 -4.50 -1.28 9.43
CA GLY A 78 -3.70 -0.41 8.58
C GLY A 78 -3.01 -1.15 7.42
N ILE A 79 -3.43 -2.39 7.14
CA ILE A 79 -2.96 -3.15 5.97
C ILE A 79 -3.33 -2.45 4.65
N GLY A 80 -4.47 -1.75 4.61
CA GLY A 80 -4.87 -0.88 3.52
C GLY A 80 -3.87 0.24 3.27
N ILE A 81 -3.39 0.91 4.33
CA ILE A 81 -2.33 1.92 4.24
C ILE A 81 -1.04 1.30 3.74
N PHE A 82 -0.70 0.11 4.24
CA PHE A 82 0.49 -0.62 3.82
C PHE A 82 0.52 -0.82 2.30
N TYR A 83 -0.57 -1.30 1.69
CA TYR A 83 -0.68 -1.47 0.25
C TYR A 83 -0.80 -0.15 -0.52
N LEU A 84 -1.51 0.84 0.04
CA LEU A 84 -1.59 2.19 -0.52
C LEU A 84 -0.19 2.79 -0.74
N LEU A 85 0.73 2.60 0.19
CA LEU A 85 2.10 3.11 0.08
C LEU A 85 2.89 2.49 -1.09
N TYR A 86 2.60 1.24 -1.47
CA TYR A 86 3.19 0.65 -2.68
C TYR A 86 2.58 1.22 -3.95
N VAL A 87 1.28 1.49 -3.96
CA VAL A 87 0.61 2.19 -5.07
C VAL A 87 1.19 3.59 -5.24
N LEU A 88 1.42 4.33 -4.15
CA LEU A 88 2.07 5.64 -4.20
C LEU A 88 3.50 5.54 -4.73
N ALA A 89 4.28 4.53 -4.34
CA ALA A 89 5.60 4.28 -4.92
C ALA A 89 5.50 4.00 -6.43
N ALA A 90 4.58 3.13 -6.85
CA ALA A 90 4.35 2.79 -8.26
C ALA A 90 3.94 4.01 -9.10
N SER A 91 3.15 4.92 -8.52
CA SER A 91 2.66 6.12 -9.20
C SER A 91 3.78 7.07 -9.67
N THR A 92 4.96 6.97 -9.06
CA THR A 92 6.15 7.73 -9.47
C THR A 92 6.68 7.30 -10.85
N LYS A 93 6.39 6.06 -11.27
CA LYS A 93 6.86 5.43 -12.51
C LYS A 93 8.38 5.57 -12.71
N SER A 94 9.10 5.65 -11.60
CA SER A 94 10.53 5.94 -11.56
C SER A 94 11.22 4.83 -10.79
N LYS A 95 12.02 4.03 -11.49
CA LYS A 95 12.81 2.94 -10.88
C LYS A 95 13.63 3.47 -9.69
N THR A 96 14.29 4.62 -9.89
CA THR A 96 15.09 5.29 -8.87
C THR A 96 14.25 5.68 -7.64
N SER A 97 13.07 6.28 -7.84
CA SER A 97 12.23 6.71 -6.70
C SER A 97 11.66 5.52 -5.93
N ILE A 98 11.34 4.42 -6.62
CA ILE A 98 10.92 3.17 -5.98
C ILE A 98 12.08 2.57 -5.18
N GLU A 99 13.28 2.51 -5.76
CA GLU A 99 14.48 2.01 -5.09
C GLU A 99 14.84 2.82 -3.85
N GLU A 100 14.81 4.16 -3.95
CA GLU A 100 15.04 5.07 -2.83
C GLU A 100 14.04 4.83 -1.69
N TYR A 101 12.76 4.67 -2.03
CA TYR A 101 11.71 4.37 -1.06
C TYR A 101 11.93 3.01 -0.36
N LEU A 102 12.17 1.94 -1.12
CA LEU A 102 12.39 0.61 -0.54
C LEU A 102 13.65 0.58 0.32
N THR A 103 14.72 1.23 -0.12
CA THR A 103 15.98 1.32 0.63
C THR A 103 15.80 2.12 1.91
N LYS A 104 15.16 3.29 1.84
CA LYS A 104 14.92 4.17 3.01
C LYS A 104 14.18 3.46 4.14
N PHE A 105 13.18 2.64 3.79
CA PHE A 105 12.35 1.94 4.76
C PHE A 105 12.75 0.48 4.98
N ASN A 106 13.92 0.08 4.48
CA ASN A 106 14.46 -1.28 4.58
C ASN A 106 13.44 -2.36 4.18
N ILE A 107 12.74 -2.13 3.07
CA ILE A 107 11.72 -3.03 2.53
C ILE A 107 12.39 -4.02 1.57
N GLY A 108 12.19 -5.31 1.85
CA GLY A 108 12.83 -6.39 1.11
C GLY A 108 14.29 -6.59 1.51
N THR A 109 14.76 -7.83 1.37
CA THR A 109 16.18 -8.16 1.48
C THR A 109 16.94 -7.60 0.28
N ASP A 110 18.27 -7.50 0.36
CA ASP A 110 19.06 -7.06 -0.80
C ASP A 110 18.94 -8.03 -1.99
N GLU A 111 18.59 -9.30 -1.74
CA GLU A 111 18.36 -10.31 -2.77
C GLU A 111 16.99 -10.13 -3.44
N ASP A 112 15.94 -9.81 -2.68
CA ASP A 112 14.56 -9.69 -3.19
C ASP A 112 14.22 -8.29 -3.71
N ARG A 113 14.91 -7.25 -3.21
CA ARG A 113 14.60 -5.84 -3.53
C ARG A 113 14.59 -5.55 -5.04
N PRO A 114 15.51 -6.05 -5.88
CA PRO A 114 15.44 -5.85 -7.33
C PRO A 114 14.13 -6.34 -7.95
N MET A 115 13.66 -7.52 -7.55
CA MET A 115 12.39 -8.09 -8.02
C MET A 115 11.20 -7.25 -7.55
N LEU A 116 11.23 -6.76 -6.31
CA LEU A 116 10.20 -5.87 -5.78
C LEU A 116 10.12 -4.57 -6.58
N ILE A 117 11.27 -3.95 -6.88
CA ILE A 117 11.34 -2.73 -7.69
C ILE A 117 10.69 -2.95 -9.04
N ASP A 118 11.04 -4.04 -9.72
CA ASP A 118 10.52 -4.35 -11.06
C ASP A 118 9.00 -4.61 -11.01
N LYS A 119 8.50 -5.41 -10.05
CA LYS A 119 7.05 -5.67 -9.89
C LYS A 119 6.25 -4.38 -9.62
N ILE A 120 6.76 -3.48 -8.77
CA ILE A 120 6.12 -2.19 -8.48
C ILE A 120 6.14 -1.27 -9.70
N LEU A 121 7.26 -1.23 -10.43
CA LEU A 121 7.41 -0.40 -11.63
C LEU A 121 6.50 -0.89 -12.77
N GLU A 122 6.46 -2.20 -13.02
CA GLU A 122 5.58 -2.81 -14.01
C GLU A 122 4.11 -2.51 -13.72
N PHE A 123 3.70 -2.61 -12.45
CA PHE A 123 2.36 -2.19 -12.04
C PHE A 123 2.11 -0.72 -12.39
N GLY A 124 3.00 0.20 -11.98
CA GLY A 124 2.86 1.63 -12.25
C GLY A 124 2.77 1.98 -13.75
N LEU A 125 3.48 1.24 -14.60
CA LEU A 125 3.41 1.40 -16.06
C LEU A 125 2.08 0.88 -16.63
N SER A 126 1.56 -0.25 -16.13
CA SER A 126 0.31 -0.85 -16.61
C SER A 126 -0.94 0.01 -16.34
N GLN A 127 -0.94 0.81 -15.27
CA GLN A 127 -2.04 1.73 -14.94
C GLN A 127 -2.20 2.90 -15.94
N SER A 128 -1.25 3.09 -16.86
CA SER A 128 -1.29 4.18 -17.86
C SER A 128 -1.96 3.80 -19.18
N GLY A 129 -2.39 2.53 -19.32
CA GLY A 129 -2.94 1.98 -20.57
C GLY A 129 -4.46 1.83 -20.59
N ALA A 130 -5.17 2.41 -19.62
CA ALA A 130 -6.62 2.25 -19.44
C ALA A 130 -7.45 3.50 -19.78
N ASP A 131 -6.91 4.41 -20.60
CA ASP A 131 -7.62 5.57 -21.16
C ASP A 131 -8.19 5.27 -22.57
#